data_AF-A0A2M6ZE00-F1
#
_entry.id   AF-A0A2M6ZE00-F1
#
_cell.length_a   1.000
_cell.length_b   1.000
_cell.length_c   1.000
_cell.angle_alpha   90.00
_cell.angle_beta   90.00
_cell.angle_gamma   90.00
#
_symmetry.space_group_name_H-M   'P 1'
#
loop_
_entity.id
_entity.type
_entity.pdbx_description
1 polymer ?
#
loop_
_entity_poly.entity_id
_entity_poly.type
_entity_poly.pdbx_seq_one_letter_code
_entity_poly.pdbx_strand_id
1 'polypeptide(L)'
;MKAFVSTIVLFGICYLVPIFGHAQSGTPTEATVKEALAIIDRNLEISENLKIRSAGSEGEMMKAYRLLKQASDTKPTNLDLRYASICALRLAAQFASSNKELEAFVKEHPEFTLGRFTLDGWKEDVEGMAPAIFRYPECTPTMAKMPPFYARFVKTVVLLPARDGIYPRAILFLKDNEAYWTKEMMKEARVEIAVIHEKQNPQLAAIYARFLLPRKKPDIHEDLHVLSLPKSDTSIAAISYLCLQDFVDVVVMDNSREIIFNQRVTLSEGTKATLQNVKKTLLSTKGQKLTNQEVLRIAGKFQNAYTLDDIERKFFPPK
;
A
#
# COMPACT_ATOMS: atom_id res chain seq x y z
N MET A 1 57.69 -16.79 -22.36
CA MET A 1 57.40 -18.21 -22.05
C MET A 1 57.29 -18.33 -20.54
N LYS A 2 56.20 -18.93 -20.06
CA LYS A 2 55.74 -19.10 -18.67
C LYS A 2 55.06 -17.90 -18.01
N ALA A 3 53.89 -18.24 -17.46
CA ALA A 3 52.81 -17.40 -17.00
C ALA A 3 52.92 -17.12 -15.49
N PHE A 4 52.33 -16.00 -15.06
CA PHE A 4 51.82 -15.86 -13.71
C PHE A 4 50.51 -15.10 -13.77
N VAL A 5 49.45 -15.77 -13.34
CA VAL A 5 48.08 -15.27 -13.23
C VAL A 5 48.01 -14.49 -11.92
N SER A 6 47.75 -13.19 -12.01
CA SER A 6 47.37 -12.36 -10.85
C SER A 6 45.97 -11.79 -11.10
N THR A 7 45.04 -12.30 -10.31
CA THR A 7 43.66 -11.85 -10.18
C THR A 7 43.63 -10.44 -9.57
N ILE A 8 43.14 -9.47 -10.34
CA ILE A 8 42.69 -8.17 -9.83
C ILE A 8 41.26 -7.95 -10.27
N VAL A 9 40.44 -7.63 -9.26
CA VAL A 9 39.04 -7.22 -9.29
C VAL A 9 38.88 -5.96 -10.15
N LEU A 10 37.90 -5.95 -11.06
CA LEU A 10 37.31 -4.72 -11.56
C LEU A 10 35.85 -4.92 -11.98
N PHE A 11 35.01 -4.09 -11.37
CA PHE A 11 33.61 -3.81 -11.67
C PHE A 11 33.37 -3.56 -13.17
N GLY A 12 32.23 -4.02 -13.67
CA GLY A 12 31.76 -3.58 -14.98
C GLY A 12 30.48 -4.24 -15.48
N ILE A 13 29.41 -3.45 -15.45
CA ILE A 13 28.40 -3.32 -16.51
C ILE A 13 27.15 -4.22 -16.43
N CYS A 14 26.06 -3.53 -16.06
CA CYS A 14 24.67 -3.72 -16.40
C CYS A 14 24.41 -4.48 -17.72
N TYR A 15 23.43 -5.38 -17.72
CA TYR A 15 22.36 -5.55 -18.71
C TYR A 15 21.81 -6.96 -18.57
N LEU A 16 20.81 -7.16 -17.72
CA LEU A 16 19.82 -8.21 -17.92
C LEU A 16 18.45 -7.66 -17.49
N VAL A 17 17.90 -6.93 -18.44
CA VAL A 17 16.47 -6.75 -18.64
C VAL A 17 15.90 -8.12 -19.04
N PRO A 18 14.85 -8.63 -18.36
CA PRO A 18 13.84 -9.42 -19.04
C PRO A 18 12.72 -8.46 -19.43
N ILE A 19 12.76 -8.05 -20.69
CA ILE A 19 11.58 -7.69 -21.47
C ILE A 19 10.78 -8.99 -21.52
N PHE A 20 9.71 -9.10 -20.73
CA PHE A 20 8.61 -9.95 -21.17
C PHE A 20 7.83 -9.13 -22.19
N GLY A 21 7.99 -9.58 -23.44
CA GLY A 21 7.52 -8.90 -24.63
C GLY A 21 6.00 -8.84 -24.74
N HIS A 22 5.58 -7.97 -25.64
CA HIS A 22 4.26 -8.04 -26.22
C HIS A 22 4.07 -9.38 -26.94
N ALA A 23 3.16 -10.19 -26.41
CA ALA A 23 2.33 -11.11 -27.18
C ALA A 23 0.92 -11.06 -26.58
N GLN A 24 -0.03 -10.61 -27.39
CA GLN A 24 -1.45 -10.65 -27.09
C GLN A 24 -1.92 -12.11 -27.03
N SER A 25 -2.00 -12.68 -25.82
CA SER A 25 -2.98 -13.69 -25.43
C SER A 25 -2.83 -13.94 -23.92
N GLY A 26 -3.52 -13.14 -23.10
CA GLY A 26 -3.64 -13.46 -21.67
C GLY A 26 -4.33 -14.81 -21.52
N THR A 27 -4.01 -15.55 -20.46
CA THR A 27 -4.74 -16.79 -20.15
C THR A 27 -6.24 -16.50 -20.03
N PRO A 28 -7.16 -17.44 -20.31
CA PRO A 28 -8.60 -17.18 -20.20
C PRO A 28 -8.99 -16.55 -18.85
N THR A 29 -8.34 -16.96 -17.77
CA THR A 29 -8.50 -16.36 -16.43
C THR A 29 -8.06 -14.90 -16.36
N GLU A 30 -6.94 -14.53 -16.98
CA GLU A 30 -6.47 -13.14 -17.02
C GLU A 30 -7.42 -12.25 -17.82
N ALA A 31 -7.96 -12.74 -18.93
CA ALA A 31 -8.97 -12.03 -19.71
C ALA A 31 -10.24 -11.79 -18.88
N THR A 32 -10.71 -12.80 -18.15
CA THR A 32 -11.86 -12.69 -17.23
C THR A 32 -11.61 -11.66 -16.12
N VAL A 33 -10.43 -11.70 -15.48
CA VAL A 33 -10.07 -10.72 -14.42
C VAL A 33 -10.01 -9.31 -14.99
N LYS A 34 -9.43 -9.13 -16.18
CA LYS A 34 -9.36 -7.83 -16.86
C LYS A 34 -10.75 -7.27 -17.19
N GLU A 35 -11.67 -8.12 -17.66
CA GLU A 35 -13.06 -7.72 -17.89
C GLU A 35 -13.73 -7.28 -16.58
N ALA A 36 -13.56 -8.04 -15.51
CA ALA A 36 -14.13 -7.69 -14.21
C ALA A 36 -13.62 -6.35 -13.67
N LEU A 37 -12.30 -6.11 -13.74
CA LEU A 37 -11.68 -4.85 -13.34
C LEU A 37 -12.20 -3.68 -14.19
N ALA A 38 -12.33 -3.85 -15.51
CA ALA A 38 -12.88 -2.82 -16.39
C ALA A 38 -14.34 -2.45 -16.05
N ILE A 39 -15.14 -3.41 -15.59
CA ILE A 39 -16.50 -3.16 -15.11
C ILE A 39 -16.46 -2.36 -13.81
N ILE A 40 -15.60 -2.75 -12.85
CA ILE A 40 -15.43 -2.04 -11.57
C ILE A 40 -15.03 -0.59 -11.84
N ASP A 41 -14.00 -0.34 -12.65
CA ASP A 41 -13.47 1.00 -12.91
C ASP A 41 -14.47 1.92 -13.61
N ARG A 42 -15.32 1.36 -14.48
CA ARG A 42 -16.38 2.14 -15.15
C ARG A 42 -17.51 2.54 -14.21
N ASN A 43 -17.80 1.71 -13.22
CA ASN A 43 -18.96 1.87 -12.35
C ASN A 43 -18.60 2.40 -10.95
N LEU A 44 -17.32 2.50 -10.62
CA LEU A 44 -16.83 2.98 -9.35
C LEU A 44 -16.15 4.34 -9.49
N GLU A 45 -16.71 5.35 -8.82
CA GLU A 45 -16.10 6.67 -8.72
C GLU A 45 -15.61 6.89 -7.28
N ILE A 46 -14.29 6.82 -7.11
CA ILE A 46 -13.64 7.00 -5.82
C ILE A 46 -13.38 8.50 -5.62
N SER A 47 -14.29 9.15 -4.90
CA SER A 47 -14.24 10.58 -4.59
C SER A 47 -14.33 10.83 -3.07
N GLU A 48 -14.69 12.03 -2.63
CA GLU A 48 -14.98 12.31 -1.21
C GLU A 48 -16.12 11.42 -0.69
N ASN A 49 -17.09 11.18 -1.56
CA ASN A 49 -18.13 10.18 -1.38
C ASN A 49 -17.89 9.06 -2.39
N LEU A 50 -17.79 7.82 -1.91
CA LEU A 50 -17.73 6.66 -2.79
C LEU A 50 -19.05 6.57 -3.56
N LYS A 51 -19.01 6.63 -4.89
CA LYS A 51 -20.21 6.42 -5.71
C LYS A 51 -20.07 5.12 -6.48
N ILE A 52 -21.04 4.25 -6.30
CA ILE A 52 -21.13 2.97 -6.98
C ILE A 52 -22.35 3.02 -7.90
N ARG A 53 -22.11 2.91 -9.20
CA ARG A 53 -23.17 2.83 -10.22
C ARG A 53 -23.53 1.36 -10.44
N SER A 54 -24.80 1.09 -10.77
CA SER A 54 -25.26 -0.25 -11.11
C SER A 54 -24.87 -1.31 -10.06
N ALA A 55 -25.08 -0.97 -8.78
CA ALA A 55 -25.00 -1.92 -7.67
C ALA A 55 -26.31 -2.73 -7.55
N GLY A 56 -26.31 -3.77 -6.72
CA GLY A 56 -27.46 -4.66 -6.53
C GLY A 56 -27.32 -5.99 -7.27
N SER A 57 -28.26 -6.89 -7.04
CA SER A 57 -28.23 -8.30 -7.49
C SER A 57 -28.24 -8.49 -9.01
N GLU A 58 -28.69 -7.48 -9.75
CA GLU A 58 -28.79 -7.49 -11.22
C GLU A 58 -27.86 -6.47 -11.89
N GLY A 59 -27.13 -5.67 -11.10
CA GLY A 59 -26.29 -4.61 -11.61
C GLY A 59 -24.94 -5.09 -12.17
N GLU A 60 -24.25 -4.19 -12.86
CA GLU A 60 -22.92 -4.44 -13.46
C GLU A 60 -21.89 -4.85 -12.40
N MET A 61 -21.98 -4.32 -11.17
CA MET A 61 -21.08 -4.74 -10.10
C MET A 61 -21.24 -6.22 -9.74
N MET A 62 -22.46 -6.76 -9.84
CA MET A 62 -22.68 -8.20 -9.64
C MET A 62 -22.09 -9.03 -10.79
N LYS A 63 -22.09 -8.50 -12.02
CA LYS A 63 -21.36 -9.12 -13.15
C LYS A 63 -19.86 -9.19 -12.86
N ALA A 64 -19.26 -8.12 -12.36
CA ALA A 64 -17.84 -8.12 -11.97
C ALA A 64 -17.53 -9.16 -10.88
N TYR A 65 -18.38 -9.27 -9.85
CA TYR A 65 -18.27 -10.35 -8.85
C TYR A 65 -18.29 -11.73 -9.49
N ARG A 66 -19.28 -12.02 -10.35
CA ARG A 66 -19.42 -13.34 -11.00
C ARG A 66 -18.19 -13.71 -11.82
N LEU A 67 -17.61 -12.75 -12.55
CA LEU A 67 -16.37 -12.96 -13.32
C LEU A 67 -15.17 -13.24 -12.40
N LEU A 68 -14.99 -12.46 -11.32
CA LEU A 68 -13.92 -12.73 -10.35
C LEU A 68 -14.11 -14.07 -9.63
N LYS A 69 -15.36 -14.45 -9.33
CA LYS A 69 -15.69 -15.74 -8.73
C LYS A 69 -15.37 -16.89 -9.69
N GLN A 70 -15.73 -16.78 -10.97
CA GLN A 70 -15.37 -17.75 -12.01
C GLN A 70 -13.84 -17.89 -12.14
N ALA A 71 -13.11 -16.77 -12.13
CA ALA A 71 -11.65 -16.79 -12.16
C ALA A 71 -11.06 -17.47 -10.90
N SER A 72 -11.61 -17.19 -9.73
CA SER A 72 -11.24 -17.86 -8.47
C SER A 72 -11.53 -19.36 -8.48
N ASP A 73 -12.64 -19.79 -9.08
CA ASP A 73 -13.00 -21.21 -9.16
C ASP A 73 -12.09 -21.98 -10.11
N THR A 74 -11.58 -21.30 -11.14
CA THR A 74 -10.57 -21.85 -12.06
C THR A 74 -9.18 -21.94 -11.41
N LYS A 75 -8.88 -21.07 -10.43
CA LYS A 75 -7.60 -21.02 -9.69
C LYS A 75 -7.85 -21.04 -8.18
N PRO A 76 -8.35 -22.13 -7.59
CA PRO A 76 -8.82 -22.17 -6.21
C PRO A 76 -7.73 -21.96 -5.15
N THR A 77 -6.46 -22.18 -5.51
CA THR A 77 -5.31 -21.92 -4.63
C THR A 77 -4.90 -20.45 -4.58
N ASN A 78 -5.44 -19.61 -5.47
CA ASN A 78 -5.17 -18.17 -5.47
C ASN A 78 -6.13 -17.46 -4.50
N LEU A 79 -5.67 -17.29 -3.26
CA LEU A 79 -6.45 -16.65 -2.19
C LEU A 79 -6.75 -15.18 -2.48
N ASP A 80 -5.88 -14.47 -3.21
CA ASP A 80 -6.09 -13.07 -3.59
C ASP A 80 -7.31 -12.92 -4.52
N LEU A 81 -7.47 -13.83 -5.49
CA LEU A 81 -8.64 -13.84 -6.38
C LEU A 81 -9.94 -14.11 -5.60
N ARG A 82 -9.91 -15.06 -4.66
CA ARG A 82 -11.06 -15.34 -3.81
C ARG A 82 -11.42 -14.13 -2.96
N TYR A 83 -10.43 -13.53 -2.30
CA TYR A 83 -10.61 -12.30 -1.52
C TYR A 83 -11.14 -11.13 -2.36
N ALA A 84 -10.60 -10.93 -3.57
CA ALA A 84 -11.06 -9.90 -4.51
C ALA A 84 -12.53 -10.13 -4.91
N SER A 85 -12.93 -11.38 -5.18
CA SER A 85 -14.33 -11.69 -5.47
C SER A 85 -15.25 -11.32 -4.31
N ILE A 86 -14.90 -11.65 -3.06
CA ILE A 86 -15.67 -11.28 -1.86
C ILE A 86 -15.79 -9.74 -1.73
N CYS A 87 -14.71 -9.01 -2.01
CA CYS A 87 -14.74 -7.54 -2.01
C CYS A 87 -15.64 -6.98 -3.13
N ALA A 88 -15.66 -7.59 -4.31
CA ALA A 88 -16.56 -7.20 -5.40
C ALA A 88 -18.03 -7.51 -5.08
N LEU A 89 -18.32 -8.60 -4.36
CA LEU A 89 -19.66 -8.89 -3.87
C LEU A 89 -20.19 -7.78 -2.95
N ARG A 90 -19.30 -7.24 -2.09
CA ARG A 90 -19.63 -6.09 -1.25
C ARG A 90 -19.90 -4.83 -2.08
N LEU A 91 -19.10 -4.57 -3.11
CA LEU A 91 -19.35 -3.46 -4.06
C LEU A 91 -20.72 -3.58 -4.74
N ALA A 92 -21.18 -4.80 -5.01
CA ALA A 92 -22.53 -5.07 -5.52
C ALA A 92 -23.65 -4.87 -4.47
N ALA A 93 -23.36 -4.26 -3.33
CA ALA A 93 -24.26 -4.02 -2.20
C ALA A 93 -24.84 -5.31 -1.57
N GLN A 94 -24.20 -6.46 -1.79
CA GLN A 94 -24.61 -7.74 -1.19
C GLN A 94 -23.96 -7.93 0.18
N PHE A 95 -24.16 -6.97 1.09
CA PHE A 95 -23.40 -6.86 2.35
C PHE A 95 -23.49 -8.12 3.22
N ALA A 96 -24.69 -8.65 3.45
CA ALA A 96 -24.89 -9.86 4.25
C ALA A 96 -24.14 -11.07 3.67
N SER A 97 -24.25 -11.27 2.35
CA SER A 97 -23.56 -12.35 1.65
C SER A 97 -22.04 -12.18 1.69
N SER A 98 -21.54 -10.97 1.41
CA SER A 98 -20.10 -10.67 1.46
C SER A 98 -19.50 -10.86 2.86
N ASN A 99 -20.23 -10.47 3.93
CA ASN A 99 -19.80 -10.71 5.31
C ASN A 99 -19.70 -12.20 5.61
N LYS A 100 -20.73 -12.98 5.25
CA LYS A 100 -20.75 -14.43 5.45
C LYS A 100 -19.61 -15.12 4.69
N GLU A 101 -19.38 -14.74 3.44
CA GLU A 101 -18.27 -15.28 2.64
C GLU A 101 -16.91 -14.91 3.25
N LEU A 102 -16.73 -13.67 3.70
CA LEU A 102 -15.47 -13.25 4.33
C LEU A 102 -15.22 -13.96 5.66
N GLU A 103 -16.25 -14.14 6.49
CA GLU A 103 -16.16 -14.90 7.74
C GLU A 103 -15.73 -16.34 7.50
N ALA A 104 -16.33 -17.00 6.50
CA ALA A 104 -15.95 -18.35 6.11
C ALA A 104 -14.51 -18.40 5.57
N PHE A 105 -14.13 -17.45 4.71
CA PHE A 105 -12.78 -17.35 4.15
C PHE A 105 -11.72 -17.14 5.24
N VAL A 106 -11.94 -16.23 6.19
CA VAL A 106 -11.00 -15.98 7.31
C VAL A 106 -10.89 -17.18 8.24
N LYS A 107 -11.97 -17.94 8.42
CA LYS A 107 -11.95 -19.18 9.21
C LYS A 107 -11.15 -20.28 8.50
N GLU A 108 -11.25 -20.37 7.18
CA GLU A 108 -10.58 -21.37 6.35
C GLU A 108 -9.09 -21.06 6.15
N HIS A 109 -8.75 -19.77 5.98
CA HIS A 109 -7.40 -19.27 5.67
C HIS A 109 -6.95 -18.23 6.71
N PRO A 110 -6.74 -18.61 7.99
CA PRO A 110 -6.37 -17.67 9.06
C PRO A 110 -5.00 -17.00 8.83
N GLU A 111 -4.12 -17.59 8.02
CA GLU A 111 -2.84 -17.03 7.60
C GLU A 111 -3.00 -15.86 6.62
N PHE A 112 -4.12 -15.77 5.90
CA PHE A 112 -4.45 -14.65 5.03
C PHE A 112 -4.96 -13.46 5.85
N THR A 113 -4.05 -12.84 6.60
CA THR A 113 -4.37 -11.83 7.62
C THR A 113 -5.08 -10.58 7.08
N LEU A 114 -4.95 -10.29 5.78
CA LEU A 114 -5.72 -9.23 5.13
C LEU A 114 -7.23 -9.46 5.28
N GLY A 115 -7.69 -10.68 5.07
CA GLY A 115 -9.11 -11.03 5.24
C GLY A 115 -9.60 -10.72 6.65
N ARG A 116 -8.76 -10.97 7.66
CA ARG A 116 -9.07 -10.66 9.05
C ARG A 116 -9.20 -9.14 9.29
N PHE A 117 -8.26 -8.34 8.79
CA PHE A 117 -8.33 -6.88 8.90
C PHE A 117 -9.59 -6.32 8.23
N THR A 118 -9.90 -6.79 7.03
CA THR A 118 -11.11 -6.42 6.28
C THR A 118 -12.37 -6.76 7.08
N LEU A 119 -12.45 -7.96 7.65
CA LEU A 119 -13.60 -8.42 8.43
C LEU A 119 -13.81 -7.57 9.68
N ASP A 120 -12.74 -7.29 10.42
CA ASP A 120 -12.81 -6.48 11.64
C ASP A 120 -13.24 -5.04 11.31
N GLY A 121 -12.76 -4.47 10.21
CA GLY A 121 -13.21 -3.15 9.74
C GLY A 121 -14.67 -3.12 9.31
N TRP A 122 -15.16 -4.14 8.58
CA TRP A 122 -16.57 -4.23 8.18
C TRP A 122 -17.52 -4.43 9.37
N LYS A 123 -17.04 -4.96 10.50
CA LYS A 123 -17.84 -5.04 11.73
C LYS A 123 -18.03 -3.67 12.39
N GLU A 124 -17.07 -2.77 12.24
CA GLU A 124 -17.13 -1.41 12.77
C GLU A 124 -17.83 -0.43 11.81
N ASP A 125 -17.80 -0.73 10.51
CA ASP A 125 -18.39 0.07 9.43
C ASP A 125 -19.23 -0.83 8.51
N VAL A 126 -20.39 -1.28 9.03
CA VAL A 126 -21.23 -2.30 8.38
C VAL A 126 -21.77 -1.86 7.02
N GLU A 127 -22.04 -0.55 6.87
CA GLU A 127 -22.50 0.05 5.62
C GLU A 127 -21.37 0.59 4.74
N GLY A 128 -20.18 0.81 5.32
CA GLY A 128 -19.03 1.26 4.56
C GLY A 128 -18.22 0.14 3.94
N MET A 129 -17.30 0.56 3.09
CA MET A 129 -16.48 -0.30 2.24
C MET A 129 -15.05 -0.45 2.75
N ALA A 130 -14.70 0.04 3.95
CA ALA A 130 -13.31 0.08 4.44
C ALA A 130 -13.07 -0.95 5.55
N PRO A 131 -11.93 -1.66 5.52
CA PRO A 131 -11.02 -1.82 4.39
C PRO A 131 -11.67 -2.65 3.29
N ALA A 132 -11.48 -2.31 2.02
CA ALA A 132 -11.71 -3.21 0.90
C ALA A 132 -10.83 -2.75 -0.25
N ILE A 133 -10.23 -3.69 -0.98
CA ILE A 133 -9.26 -3.35 -2.03
C ILE A 133 -9.83 -2.34 -3.03
N PHE A 134 -11.04 -2.58 -3.51
CA PHE A 134 -11.66 -1.73 -4.51
C PHE A 134 -12.16 -0.40 -3.96
N ARG A 135 -12.08 -0.13 -2.65
CA ARG A 135 -12.37 1.22 -2.12
C ARG A 135 -11.28 2.23 -2.51
N TYR A 136 -10.10 1.75 -2.92
CA TYR A 136 -8.94 2.59 -3.15
C TYR A 136 -8.58 2.71 -4.64
N PRO A 137 -8.13 3.89 -5.09
CA PRO A 137 -7.73 4.10 -6.47
C PRO A 137 -6.62 3.16 -6.93
N GLU A 138 -6.62 2.89 -8.24
CA GLU A 138 -5.50 2.24 -8.89
C GLU A 138 -4.28 3.16 -8.90
N CYS A 139 -3.14 2.59 -8.53
CA CYS A 139 -1.88 3.30 -8.44
C CYS A 139 -0.77 2.32 -8.81
N THR A 140 -0.27 2.43 -10.04
CA THR A 140 0.74 1.53 -10.60
C THR A 140 2.11 2.19 -10.67
N PRO A 141 3.20 1.42 -10.74
CA PRO A 141 4.55 1.98 -10.90
C PRO A 141 4.76 2.81 -12.18
N THR A 142 3.85 2.71 -13.16
CA THR A 142 3.97 3.37 -14.47
C THR A 142 3.07 4.59 -14.62
N MET A 143 2.32 4.96 -13.58
CA MET A 143 1.42 6.10 -13.67
C MET A 143 2.18 7.42 -13.79
N ALA A 144 1.71 8.27 -14.71
CA ALA A 144 2.29 9.60 -14.93
C ALA A 144 1.58 10.71 -14.13
N LYS A 145 0.37 10.44 -13.64
CA LYS A 145 -0.45 11.40 -12.90
C LYS A 145 -1.11 10.74 -11.70
N MET A 146 -1.19 11.50 -10.62
CA MET A 146 -1.86 11.08 -9.40
C MET A 146 -3.37 10.97 -9.59
N PRO A 147 -4.04 9.95 -9.00
CA PRO A 147 -5.49 9.90 -8.95
C PRO A 147 -6.00 11.13 -8.17
N PRO A 148 -7.05 11.83 -8.65
CA PRO A 148 -7.57 13.03 -8.00
C PRO A 148 -7.90 12.83 -6.52
N PHE A 149 -8.33 11.62 -6.15
CA PHE A 149 -8.61 11.23 -4.77
C PHE A 149 -7.42 11.49 -3.83
N TYR A 150 -6.19 11.15 -4.22
CA TYR A 150 -5.00 11.33 -3.38
C TYR A 150 -4.45 12.74 -3.42
N ALA A 151 -4.57 13.44 -4.55
CA ALA A 151 -3.98 14.78 -4.74
C ALA A 151 -4.42 15.84 -3.70
N ARG A 152 -5.54 15.61 -3.00
CA ARG A 152 -6.03 16.45 -1.89
C ARG A 152 -5.49 16.05 -0.50
N PHE A 153 -5.07 14.80 -0.32
CA PHE A 153 -4.58 14.28 0.96
C PHE A 153 -3.07 14.41 1.11
N VAL A 154 -2.33 14.35 -0.01
CA VAL A 154 -0.87 14.47 -0.01
C VAL A 154 -0.48 15.94 0.19
N LYS A 155 -0.33 16.34 1.45
CA LYS A 155 0.15 17.68 1.84
C LYS A 155 1.65 17.71 2.14
N THR A 156 2.16 16.62 2.70
CA THR A 156 3.55 16.41 3.12
C THR A 156 3.95 15.01 2.65
N VAL A 157 4.46 14.16 3.54
CA VAL A 157 4.54 12.71 3.35
C VAL A 157 3.31 12.04 3.95
N VAL A 158 2.77 11.03 3.28
CA VAL A 158 1.64 10.24 3.80
C VAL A 158 1.59 8.86 3.13
N LEU A 159 1.44 7.81 3.93
CA LEU A 159 1.15 6.46 3.48
C LEU A 159 -0.35 6.32 3.24
N LEU A 160 -0.74 6.00 2.01
CA LEU A 160 -2.14 5.79 1.65
C LEU A 160 -2.34 4.39 1.08
N PRO A 161 -3.52 3.78 1.31
CA PRO A 161 -3.87 2.52 0.69
C PRO A 161 -4.30 2.78 -0.77
N ALA A 162 -3.90 1.87 -1.66
CA ALA A 162 -4.14 1.85 -3.10
C ALA A 162 -4.38 0.43 -3.57
N ARG A 163 -4.55 0.25 -4.89
CA ARG A 163 -4.56 -1.06 -5.53
C ARG A 163 -3.72 -1.10 -6.81
N ASP A 164 -3.31 -2.29 -7.17
CA ASP A 164 -2.66 -2.64 -8.45
C ASP A 164 -3.42 -3.86 -8.99
N GLY A 165 -4.38 -3.64 -9.90
CA GLY A 165 -5.38 -4.65 -10.26
C GLY A 165 -6.18 -5.15 -9.05
N ILE A 166 -6.04 -6.44 -8.72
CA ILE A 166 -6.69 -7.12 -7.58
C ILE A 166 -5.81 -7.20 -6.33
N TYR A 167 -4.66 -6.53 -6.31
CA TYR A 167 -3.75 -6.52 -5.16
C TYR A 167 -3.85 -5.22 -4.37
N PRO A 168 -4.11 -5.27 -3.05
CA PRO A 168 -4.05 -4.07 -2.22
C PRO A 168 -2.60 -3.64 -1.99
N ARG A 169 -2.37 -2.34 -1.90
CA ARG A 169 -1.02 -1.76 -1.81
C ARG A 169 -0.99 -0.61 -0.83
N ALA A 170 0.11 -0.48 -0.10
CA ALA A 170 0.49 0.73 0.60
C ALA A 170 1.49 1.50 -0.27
N ILE A 171 1.24 2.80 -0.43
CA ILE A 171 2.08 3.68 -1.24
C ILE A 171 2.40 4.90 -0.41
N LEU A 172 3.68 5.25 -0.36
CA LEU A 172 4.16 6.43 0.33
C LEU A 172 4.20 7.59 -0.65
N PHE A 173 3.28 8.53 -0.45
CA PHE A 173 3.21 9.73 -1.27
C PHE A 173 3.92 10.88 -0.57
N LEU A 174 4.66 11.66 -1.35
CA LEU A 174 5.27 12.90 -0.91
C LEU A 174 4.89 14.04 -1.84
N LYS A 175 4.56 15.20 -1.27
CA LYS A 175 4.48 16.46 -1.98
C LYS A 175 5.73 17.31 -1.73
N ASP A 176 6.48 17.60 -2.79
CA ASP A 176 7.54 18.60 -2.76
C ASP A 176 6.92 20.01 -2.82
N ASN A 177 6.65 20.58 -1.65
CA ASN A 177 6.05 21.91 -1.51
C ASN A 177 6.99 23.04 -1.88
N GLU A 178 8.31 22.83 -1.79
CA GLU A 178 9.31 23.88 -1.96
C GLU A 178 9.87 23.91 -3.39
N ALA A 179 9.42 22.99 -4.26
CA ALA A 179 10.00 22.74 -5.57
C ALA A 179 11.53 22.51 -5.48
N TYR A 180 11.95 21.86 -4.39
CA TYR A 180 13.35 21.58 -4.10
C TYR A 180 13.91 20.46 -4.98
N TRP A 181 13.04 19.55 -5.46
CA TRP A 181 13.41 18.39 -6.27
C TRP A 181 12.91 18.52 -7.71
N THR A 182 13.80 18.25 -8.66
CA THR A 182 13.47 18.18 -10.09
C THR A 182 13.41 16.73 -10.57
N LYS A 183 12.72 16.49 -11.70
CA LYS A 183 12.74 15.17 -12.37
C LYS A 183 14.17 14.69 -12.61
N GLU A 184 15.08 15.60 -12.98
CA GLU A 184 16.51 15.33 -13.20
C GLU A 184 17.20 14.86 -11.93
N MET A 185 17.02 15.56 -10.80
CA MET A 185 17.61 15.17 -9.52
C MET A 185 17.11 13.80 -9.07
N MET A 186 15.84 13.51 -9.32
CA MET A 186 15.19 12.28 -8.90
C MET A 186 15.58 11.05 -9.73
N LYS A 187 16.15 11.23 -10.94
CA LYS A 187 16.62 10.11 -11.79
C LYS A 187 17.71 9.26 -11.12
N GLU A 188 18.55 9.90 -10.31
CA GLU A 188 19.65 9.26 -9.58
C GLU A 188 19.38 9.14 -8.08
N ALA A 189 18.16 9.48 -7.63
CA ALA A 189 17.80 9.38 -6.23
C ALA A 189 17.79 7.92 -5.79
N ARG A 190 18.36 7.67 -4.60
CA ARG A 190 18.13 6.42 -3.87
C ARG A 190 17.26 6.71 -2.67
N VAL A 191 16.26 5.86 -2.46
CA VAL A 191 15.35 5.96 -1.33
C VAL A 191 15.56 4.77 -0.40
N GLU A 192 15.54 5.04 0.89
CA GLU A 192 15.61 4.03 1.95
C GLU A 192 14.43 4.20 2.91
N ILE A 193 13.89 3.08 3.38
CA ILE A 193 12.68 3.07 4.21
C ILE A 193 12.98 2.40 5.54
N ALA A 194 12.69 3.11 6.62
CA ALA A 194 12.70 2.59 7.98
C ALA A 194 11.29 2.67 8.59
N VAL A 195 10.97 1.67 9.40
CA VAL A 195 9.74 1.67 10.22
C VAL A 195 10.14 1.52 11.67
N ILE A 196 9.61 2.40 12.50
CA ILE A 196 9.77 2.40 13.95
C ILE A 196 8.42 2.11 14.56
N HIS A 197 8.40 1.29 15.60
CA HIS A 197 7.18 0.90 16.27
C HIS A 197 7.33 1.17 17.76
N GLU A 198 6.56 2.13 18.25
CA GLU A 198 6.38 2.35 19.68
C GLU A 198 5.25 1.44 20.17
N LYS A 199 5.62 0.47 21.02
CA LYS A 199 4.70 -0.55 21.53
C LYS A 199 3.94 -0.07 22.75
N GLN A 200 4.46 0.91 23.47
CA GLN A 200 3.89 1.38 24.73
C GLN A 200 2.81 2.43 24.48
N ASN A 201 1.69 2.30 25.18
CA ASN A 201 0.51 3.13 25.02
C ASN A 201 0.83 4.64 24.99
N PRO A 202 0.62 5.34 23.86
CA PRO A 202 -0.08 4.90 22.64
C PRO A 202 0.78 4.07 21.66
N GLN A 203 0.19 2.98 21.15
CA GLN A 203 0.83 2.18 20.09
C GLN A 203 0.89 2.98 18.78
N LEU A 204 2.08 3.19 18.25
CA LEU A 204 2.32 4.00 17.06
C LEU A 204 3.35 3.34 16.15
N ALA A 205 3.16 3.46 14.84
CA ALA A 205 4.19 3.18 13.86
C ALA A 205 4.58 4.47 13.12
N ALA A 206 5.88 4.74 13.04
CA ALA A 206 6.44 5.83 12.26
C ALA A 206 7.18 5.27 11.05
N ILE A 207 6.94 5.84 9.88
CA ILE A 207 7.54 5.47 8.61
C ILE A 207 8.44 6.62 8.19
N TYR A 208 9.72 6.31 7.99
CA TYR A 208 10.70 7.28 7.51
C TYR A 208 11.15 6.91 6.11
N ALA A 209 11.15 7.90 5.23
CA ALA A 209 11.78 7.81 3.92
C ALA A 209 13.00 8.74 3.87
N ARG A 210 14.19 8.16 3.66
CA ARG A 210 15.43 8.90 3.45
C ARG A 210 15.75 8.95 1.96
N PHE A 211 15.78 10.16 1.41
CA PHE A 211 16.18 10.45 0.04
C PHE A 211 17.66 10.81 0.01
N LEU A 212 18.41 10.05 -0.78
CA LEU A 212 19.83 10.25 -1.04
C LEU A 212 19.97 10.78 -2.46
N LEU A 213 20.19 12.08 -2.56
CA LEU A 213 20.39 12.79 -3.84
C LEU A 213 21.88 13.04 -4.08
N PRO A 214 22.37 12.94 -5.33
CA PRO A 214 23.76 13.21 -5.64
C PRO A 214 24.22 14.59 -5.14
N ARG A 215 25.32 14.63 -4.38
CA ARG A 215 25.96 15.86 -3.87
C ARG A 215 25.05 16.73 -2.97
N LYS A 216 23.99 16.15 -2.40
CA LYS A 216 23.11 16.80 -1.43
C LYS A 216 23.18 16.08 -0.09
N LYS A 217 22.82 16.79 0.98
CA LYS A 217 22.58 16.15 2.27
C LYS A 217 21.37 15.20 2.16
N PRO A 218 21.36 14.08 2.90
CA PRO A 218 20.17 13.25 3.01
C PRO A 218 18.96 14.08 3.45
N ASP A 219 17.81 13.80 2.87
CA ASP A 219 16.55 14.41 3.26
C ASP A 219 15.60 13.34 3.80
N ILE A 220 15.01 13.55 4.97
CA ILE A 220 14.26 12.54 5.73
C ILE A 220 12.84 13.05 5.97
N HIS A 221 11.86 12.24 5.56
CA HIS A 221 10.44 12.53 5.67
C HIS A 221 9.76 11.50 6.57
N GLU A 222 8.89 11.95 7.48
CA GLU A 222 8.20 11.13 8.49
C GLU A 222 6.68 11.10 8.29
N ASP A 223 6.09 9.90 8.29
CA ASP A 223 4.64 9.70 8.46
C ASP A 223 4.33 8.87 9.72
N LEU A 224 3.26 9.23 10.43
CA LEU A 224 2.91 8.67 11.75
C LEU A 224 1.53 8.01 11.72
N HIS A 225 1.45 6.77 12.20
CA HIS A 225 0.22 5.99 12.27
C HIS A 225 -0.08 5.53 13.70
N VAL A 226 -1.21 5.98 14.25
CA VAL A 226 -1.70 5.54 15.55
C VAL A 226 -2.41 4.19 15.39
N LEU A 227 -1.81 3.11 15.88
CA LEU A 227 -2.26 1.74 15.60
C LEU A 227 -3.54 1.34 16.35
N SER A 228 -3.95 2.13 17.33
CA SER A 228 -5.19 1.93 18.09
C SER A 228 -6.43 2.53 17.42
N LEU A 229 -6.33 3.15 16.25
CA LEU A 229 -7.50 3.66 15.53
C LEU A 229 -8.43 2.51 15.09
N PRO A 230 -9.71 2.81 14.75
CA PRO A 230 -10.67 1.83 14.24
C PRO A 230 -10.10 1.07 13.04
N LYS A 231 -10.43 -0.22 12.89
CA LYS A 231 -9.93 -1.03 11.76
C LYS A 231 -10.53 -0.60 10.42
N SER A 232 -11.65 0.12 10.45
CA SER A 232 -12.23 0.79 9.29
C SER A 232 -11.48 2.07 8.86
N ASP A 233 -10.53 2.56 9.67
CA ASP A 233 -9.75 3.75 9.34
C ASP A 233 -8.81 3.52 8.14
N THR A 234 -8.73 4.52 7.26
CA THR A 234 -7.93 4.44 6.02
C THR A 234 -6.43 4.34 6.31
N SER A 235 -5.94 4.99 7.36
CA SER A 235 -4.54 4.89 7.78
C SER A 235 -4.22 3.49 8.31
N ILE A 236 -5.17 2.85 9.00
CA ILE A 236 -5.05 1.47 9.48
C ILE A 236 -5.07 0.47 8.31
N ALA A 237 -5.86 0.73 7.27
CA ALA A 237 -5.82 -0.07 6.05
C ALA A 237 -4.44 0.04 5.36
N ALA A 238 -3.89 1.25 5.25
CA ALA A 238 -2.57 1.48 4.65
C ALA A 238 -1.45 0.72 5.36
N ILE A 239 -1.35 0.87 6.68
CA ILE A 239 -0.30 0.18 7.47
C ILE A 239 -0.51 -1.34 7.48
N SER A 240 -1.76 -1.81 7.46
CA SER A 240 -2.09 -3.23 7.32
C SER A 240 -1.58 -3.79 5.98
N TYR A 241 -1.71 -3.05 4.88
CA TYR A 241 -1.20 -3.46 3.57
C TYR A 241 0.33 -3.46 3.54
N LEU A 242 0.97 -2.43 4.10
CA LEU A 242 2.42 -2.36 4.20
C LEU A 242 3.01 -3.57 4.94
N CYS A 243 2.34 -4.03 6.00
CA CYS A 243 2.74 -5.21 6.77
C CYS A 243 2.72 -6.53 5.98
N LEU A 244 2.14 -6.55 4.77
CA LEU A 244 2.02 -7.71 3.90
C LEU A 244 2.92 -7.61 2.64
N GLN A 245 3.67 -6.52 2.51
CA GLN A 245 4.51 -6.26 1.33
C GLN A 245 6.00 -6.34 1.71
N ASP A 246 6.82 -6.81 0.76
CA ASP A 246 8.28 -6.75 0.85
C ASP A 246 8.88 -5.45 0.30
N PHE A 247 8.01 -4.54 -0.16
CA PHE A 247 8.36 -3.28 -0.78
C PHE A 247 7.31 -2.21 -0.47
N VAL A 248 7.68 -0.95 -0.68
CA VAL A 248 6.74 0.18 -0.74
C VAL A 248 7.01 0.94 -2.03
N ASP A 249 5.94 1.28 -2.75
CA ASP A 249 6.06 2.19 -3.88
C ASP A 249 6.12 3.62 -3.30
N VAL A 250 7.12 4.41 -3.70
CA VAL A 250 7.35 5.79 -3.26
C VAL A 250 7.09 6.71 -4.43
N VAL A 251 6.13 7.61 -4.26
CA VAL A 251 5.70 8.54 -5.31
C VAL A 251 5.91 9.96 -4.80
N VAL A 252 6.68 10.74 -5.55
CA VAL A 252 6.83 12.18 -5.28
C VAL A 252 6.12 12.97 -6.36
N MET A 253 5.34 13.95 -5.91
CA MET A 253 4.69 14.93 -6.76
C MET A 253 5.18 16.34 -6.47
N ASP A 254 5.22 17.17 -7.52
CA ASP A 254 5.51 18.59 -7.41
C ASP A 254 4.27 19.41 -7.00
N ASN A 255 4.43 20.73 -6.92
CA ASN A 255 3.33 21.66 -6.65
C ASN A 255 2.25 21.68 -7.74
N SER A 256 2.57 21.29 -8.97
CA SER A 256 1.63 21.14 -10.09
C SER A 256 0.89 19.81 -10.06
N ARG A 257 1.13 18.97 -9.04
CA ARG A 257 0.60 17.60 -8.89
C ARG A 257 1.06 16.66 -10.01
N GLU A 258 2.15 16.99 -10.69
CA GLU A 258 2.80 16.06 -11.61
C GLU A 258 3.67 15.10 -10.80
N ILE A 259 3.69 13.84 -11.22
CA ILE A 259 4.60 12.85 -10.65
C ILE A 259 6.00 13.14 -11.21
N ILE A 260 6.93 13.42 -10.31
CA ILE A 260 8.35 13.66 -10.64
C ILE A 260 9.23 12.47 -10.28
N PHE A 261 8.71 11.54 -9.48
CA PHE A 261 9.38 10.31 -9.09
C PHE A 261 8.36 9.23 -8.73
N ASN A 262 8.59 8.01 -9.21
CA ASN A 262 7.80 6.83 -8.86
C ASN A 262 8.75 5.64 -8.84
N GLN A 263 9.10 5.17 -7.64
CA GLN A 263 10.05 4.07 -7.48
C GLN A 263 9.53 3.05 -6.48
N ARG A 264 9.65 1.78 -6.83
CA ARG A 264 9.52 0.68 -5.89
C ARG A 264 10.78 0.55 -5.03
N VAL A 265 10.61 0.62 -3.71
CA VAL A 265 11.69 0.49 -2.74
C VAL A 265 11.52 -0.82 -1.97
N THR A 266 12.48 -1.73 -2.11
CA THR A 266 12.51 -2.97 -1.33
C THR A 266 12.79 -2.66 0.14
N LEU A 267 12.02 -3.28 1.04
CA LEU A 267 12.19 -3.09 2.47
C LEU A 267 13.38 -3.89 2.99
N SER A 268 14.14 -3.28 3.91
CA SER A 268 15.24 -3.98 4.59
C SER A 268 14.70 -5.06 5.53
N GLU A 269 15.52 -6.06 5.85
CA GLU A 269 15.13 -7.11 6.81
C GLU A 269 14.77 -6.55 8.20
N GLY A 270 15.47 -5.49 8.64
CA GLY A 270 15.13 -4.78 9.88
C GLY A 270 13.73 -4.14 9.80
N THR A 271 13.42 -3.50 8.68
CA THR A 271 12.10 -2.90 8.42
C THR A 271 11.00 -3.96 8.40
N LYS A 272 11.23 -5.09 7.72
CA LYS A 272 10.29 -6.23 7.69
C LYS A 272 10.06 -6.80 9.09
N ALA A 273 11.11 -6.97 9.88
CA ALA A 273 10.99 -7.45 11.26
C ALA A 273 10.15 -6.49 12.13
N THR A 274 10.33 -5.18 11.98
CA THR A 274 9.47 -4.19 12.66
C THR A 274 8.02 -4.30 12.20
N LEU A 275 7.77 -4.42 10.89
CA LEU A 275 6.42 -4.59 10.36
C LEU A 275 5.72 -5.86 10.85
N GLN A 276 6.45 -6.96 11.06
CA GLN A 276 5.88 -8.15 11.72
C GLN A 276 5.40 -7.84 13.15
N ASN A 277 6.12 -6.98 13.89
CA ASN A 277 5.67 -6.53 15.21
C ASN A 277 4.46 -5.61 15.11
N VAL A 278 4.44 -4.68 14.15
CA VAL A 278 3.28 -3.80 13.88
C VAL A 278 2.05 -4.63 13.54
N LYS A 279 2.19 -5.63 12.66
CA LYS A 279 1.13 -6.58 12.30
C LYS A 279 0.56 -7.29 13.53
N LYS A 280 1.41 -7.81 14.41
CA LYS A 280 0.98 -8.46 15.66
C LYS A 280 0.17 -7.50 16.53
N THR A 281 0.66 -6.27 16.72
CA THR A 281 -0.05 -5.22 17.45
C THR A 281 -1.41 -4.92 16.83
N LEU A 282 -1.47 -4.73 15.51
CA LEU A 282 -2.71 -4.45 14.80
C LEU A 282 -3.74 -5.58 14.96
N LEU A 283 -3.31 -6.84 14.99
CA LEU A 283 -4.20 -7.98 15.18
C LEU A 283 -4.67 -8.13 16.64
N SER A 284 -3.86 -7.72 17.62
CA SER A 284 -4.21 -7.84 19.05
C SER A 284 -4.99 -6.65 19.61
N THR A 285 -4.84 -5.47 19.00
CA THR A 285 -5.38 -4.22 19.55
C THR A 285 -6.78 -3.93 18.99
N LYS A 286 -7.74 -3.78 19.91
CA LYS A 286 -9.09 -3.30 19.58
C LYS A 286 -9.03 -1.83 19.15
N GLY A 287 -9.68 -1.52 18.03
CA GLY A 287 -9.79 -0.15 17.54
C GLY A 287 -10.62 0.73 18.48
N GLN A 288 -10.21 1.98 18.64
CA GLN A 288 -10.93 3.00 19.40
C GLN A 288 -10.93 4.32 18.64
N LYS A 289 -12.07 5.02 18.64
CA LYS A 289 -12.15 6.37 18.10
C LYS A 289 -11.41 7.31 19.04
N LEU A 290 -10.46 8.06 18.50
CA LEU A 290 -9.70 9.08 19.21
C LEU A 290 -10.09 10.46 18.69
N THR A 291 -10.03 11.45 19.56
CA THR A 291 -10.14 12.86 19.16
C THR A 291 -8.85 13.31 18.46
N ASN A 292 -8.93 14.38 17.67
CA ASN A 292 -7.75 14.97 17.03
C ASN A 292 -6.68 15.39 18.05
N GLN A 293 -7.10 15.91 19.22
CA GLN A 293 -6.17 16.30 20.29
C GLN A 293 -5.44 15.09 20.87
N GLU A 294 -6.12 13.95 21.03
CA GLU A 294 -5.47 12.72 21.48
C GLU A 294 -4.45 12.23 20.45
N VAL A 295 -4.81 12.19 19.17
CA VAL A 295 -3.90 11.81 18.08
C VAL A 295 -2.66 12.71 18.07
N LEU A 296 -2.84 14.04 18.16
CA LEU A 296 -1.73 14.98 18.19
C LEU A 296 -0.86 14.82 19.45
N ARG A 297 -1.46 14.58 20.61
CA ARG A 297 -0.72 14.32 21.85
C ARG A 297 0.12 13.04 21.74
N ILE A 298 -0.42 12.01 21.10
CA ILE A 298 0.27 10.74 20.84
C ILE A 298 1.47 10.97 19.91
N ALA A 299 1.25 11.64 18.77
CA ALA A 299 2.30 11.96 17.81
C ALA A 299 3.40 12.83 18.44
N GLY A 300 3.04 13.88 19.18
CA GLY A 300 3.99 14.76 19.84
C GLY A 300 4.85 14.07 20.90
N LYS A 301 4.29 13.10 21.64
CA LYS A 301 5.10 12.28 22.57
C LYS A 301 6.17 11.47 21.85
N PHE A 302 5.81 10.89 20.70
CA PHE A 302 6.76 10.12 19.89
C PHE A 302 7.86 11.03 19.32
N GLN A 303 7.49 12.16 18.71
CA GLN A 303 8.45 13.11 18.15
C GLN A 303 9.38 13.73 19.20
N ASN A 304 8.95 13.89 20.45
CA ASN A 304 9.81 14.33 21.55
C ASN A 304 10.81 13.26 22.02
N ALA A 305 10.52 11.97 21.77
CA ALA A 305 11.37 10.86 22.18
C ALA A 305 12.45 10.51 21.13
N TYR A 306 12.23 10.90 19.87
CA TYR A 306 13.11 10.57 18.75
C TYR A 306 13.50 11.83 17.97
N THR A 307 14.77 12.20 18.03
CA THR A 307 15.32 13.25 17.16
C THR A 307 15.64 12.69 15.78
N LEU A 308 15.64 13.53 14.74
CA LEU A 308 16.04 13.10 13.38
C LEU A 308 17.47 12.52 13.35
N ASP A 309 18.39 13.09 14.15
CA ASP A 309 19.76 12.56 14.28
C ASP A 309 19.78 11.15 14.87
N ASP A 310 18.92 10.87 15.86
CA ASP A 310 18.76 9.53 16.41
C ASP A 310 18.21 8.55 15.37
N ILE A 311 17.26 9.01 14.55
CA ILE A 311 16.68 8.19 13.48
C ILE A 311 17.73 7.85 12.45
N GLU A 312 18.46 8.84 11.96
CA GLU A 312 19.51 8.65 10.95
C GLU A 312 20.58 7.68 11.45
N ARG A 313 21.10 7.90 12.66
CA ARG A 313 22.16 7.07 13.24
C ARG A 313 21.72 5.62 13.48
N LYS A 314 20.51 5.39 13.99
CA LYS A 314 20.06 4.05 14.41
C LYS A 314 19.47 3.23 13.27
N PHE A 315 18.70 3.86 12.39
CA PHE A 315 17.90 3.15 11.38
C PHE A 315 18.43 3.33 9.97
N PHE A 316 19.34 4.29 9.76
CA PHE A 316 19.97 4.54 8.48
C PHE A 316 21.50 4.66 8.58
N PRO A 317 22.19 3.68 9.20
CA PRO A 317 23.62 3.79 9.46
C PRO A 317 24.40 3.99 8.13
N PRO A 318 25.50 4.78 8.17
CA PRO A 318 26.36 4.92 7.00
C PRO A 318 26.87 3.53 6.58
N LYS A 319 26.74 3.24 5.28
CA LYS A 319 27.25 2.01 4.68
C LYS A 319 28.68 2.21 4.19
#